data_AF-A0A2G9LRL7-F1
#
_entry.id   AF-A0A2G9LRL7-F1
#
_cell.length_a   1.000
_cell.length_b   1.000
_cell.length_c   1.000
_cell.angle_alpha   90.00
_cell.angle_beta   90.00
_cell.angle_gamma   90.00
#
_symmetry.space_group_name_H-M   'P 1'
#
loop_
_entity.id
_entity.type
_entity.pdbx_description
1 polymer ?
#
loop_
_entity_poly.entity_id
_entity_poly.type
_entity_poly.pdbx_seq_one_letter_code
_entity_poly.pdbx_strand_id
1 'polypeptide(L)'
;MKPAKYFERRDNKKVQCTLCPHMCIIENNSRGICGVRENQGGELISLIYARPSAMNIDPIEKKPLFHFLPGSKTFSIGTVGCNMTCDHCQNHTLSRGSPNVGGNLLPKRAVELAEENGCRSISYTYNEPTIFYEYMLDTAMMARDEGLKNVIVSNGYMNKEPLAELLPYIDAANIDLKSFSDDFYRKICGARLDLVLETIKTIHKSCHLEITTLVIPGLNDGQDEIRKLTGWIASELGSDVPFHLSRFFPHHRMEHFEPTSKDTLLMCLDAAKENLKHVYLGNIRIEKTENTYCPSCNKLLIGRTGFGILINKIKEGRCPCGKKINGIFTS
;
A
#
# COMPACT_ATOMS: atom_id res chain seq x y z
N MET A 1 -21.66 -6.86 -7.65
CA MET A 1 -21.02 -8.16 -7.92
C MET A 1 -20.53 -8.18 -9.35
N LYS A 2 -19.45 -8.90 -9.66
CA LYS A 2 -18.89 -9.03 -11.02
C LYS A 2 -18.16 -10.37 -11.14
N PRO A 3 -18.19 -11.07 -12.29
CA PRO A 3 -17.32 -12.22 -12.53
C PRO A 3 -15.85 -11.85 -12.30
N ALA A 4 -15.15 -12.68 -11.51
CA ALA A 4 -13.74 -12.48 -11.22
C ALA A 4 -12.89 -12.85 -12.44
N LYS A 5 -11.80 -12.12 -12.67
CA LYS A 5 -10.97 -12.30 -13.88
C LYS A 5 -10.01 -13.49 -13.78
N TYR A 6 -9.45 -13.72 -12.59
CA TYR A 6 -8.37 -14.70 -12.38
C TYR A 6 -8.84 -15.90 -11.59
N PHE A 7 -9.29 -16.92 -12.33
CA PHE A 7 -9.54 -18.24 -11.79
C PHE A 7 -9.51 -19.31 -12.90
N GLU A 8 -9.29 -20.55 -12.49
CA GLU A 8 -9.43 -21.72 -13.34
C GLU A 8 -10.62 -22.56 -12.87
N ARG A 9 -11.42 -23.06 -13.81
CA ARG A 9 -12.46 -24.05 -13.51
C ARG A 9 -11.82 -25.39 -13.18
N ARG A 10 -12.40 -26.10 -12.22
CA ARG A 10 -11.99 -27.43 -11.75
C ARG A 10 -13.21 -28.37 -11.73
N ASP A 11 -12.96 -29.65 -11.49
CA ASP A 11 -14.02 -30.66 -11.43
C ASP A 11 -15.05 -30.37 -10.33
N ASN A 12 -16.25 -30.94 -10.45
CA ASN A 12 -17.33 -30.80 -9.47
C ASN A 12 -17.72 -29.34 -9.17
N LYS A 13 -17.66 -28.46 -10.19
CA LYS A 13 -17.93 -27.02 -10.09
C LYS A 13 -16.99 -26.30 -9.13
N LYS A 14 -15.84 -26.87 -8.77
CA LYS A 14 -14.81 -26.14 -8.01
C LYS A 14 -14.14 -25.10 -8.89
N VAL A 15 -13.53 -24.11 -8.27
CA VAL A 15 -12.67 -23.14 -8.95
C VAL A 15 -11.38 -22.96 -8.18
N GLN A 16 -10.28 -22.68 -8.89
CA GLN A 16 -9.04 -22.25 -8.28
C GLN A 16 -8.84 -20.77 -8.56
N CYS A 17 -8.89 -19.93 -7.52
CA CYS A 17 -8.61 -18.51 -7.64
C CYS A 17 -7.10 -18.31 -7.86
N THR A 18 -6.72 -17.60 -8.92
CA THR A 18 -5.30 -17.35 -9.29
C THR A 18 -4.87 -15.90 -9.09
N LEU A 19 -5.69 -15.09 -8.40
CA LEU A 19 -5.42 -13.66 -8.16
C LEU A 19 -4.22 -13.41 -7.25
N CYS A 20 -4.09 -14.19 -6.18
CA CYS A 20 -3.04 -13.99 -5.17
C CYS A 20 -2.38 -15.32 -4.83
N PRO A 21 -1.19 -15.30 -4.21
CA PRO A 21 -0.40 -16.52 -3.99
C PRO A 21 -1.04 -17.58 -3.08
N HIS A 22 -2.17 -17.28 -2.42
CA HIS A 22 -2.94 -18.31 -1.71
C HIS A 22 -3.52 -19.39 -2.62
N MET A 23 -3.74 -19.09 -3.90
CA MET A 23 -4.20 -20.06 -4.91
C MET A 23 -5.42 -20.89 -4.45
N CYS A 24 -6.37 -20.26 -3.74
CA CYS A 24 -7.46 -20.96 -3.06
C CYS A 24 -8.25 -21.85 -4.02
N ILE A 25 -8.43 -23.13 -3.66
CA ILE A 25 -9.44 -24.00 -4.25
C ILE A 25 -10.75 -23.77 -3.49
N ILE A 26 -11.78 -23.35 -4.21
CA ILE A 26 -13.05 -22.90 -3.65
C ILE A 26 -14.16 -23.84 -4.12
N GLU A 27 -14.78 -24.54 -3.18
CA GLU A 27 -15.94 -25.39 -3.41
C GLU A 27 -17.14 -24.57 -3.90
N ASN A 28 -18.09 -25.22 -4.58
CA ASN A 28 -19.32 -24.56 -5.00
C ASN A 28 -20.05 -23.96 -3.78
N ASN A 29 -20.58 -22.74 -3.92
CA ASN A 29 -21.22 -21.94 -2.86
C ASN A 29 -20.31 -21.61 -1.66
N SER A 30 -18.99 -21.71 -1.81
CA SER A 30 -18.01 -21.34 -0.78
C SER A 30 -17.20 -20.11 -1.19
N ARG A 31 -16.43 -19.58 -0.23
CA ARG A 31 -15.58 -18.39 -0.42
C ARG A 31 -14.11 -18.69 -0.22
N GLY A 32 -13.27 -17.93 -0.92
CA GLY A 32 -11.83 -17.91 -0.65
C GLY A 32 -11.50 -17.25 0.69
N ILE A 33 -10.23 -17.36 1.12
CA ILE A 33 -9.76 -16.85 2.42
C ILE A 33 -10.03 -15.35 2.64
N CYS A 34 -10.09 -14.56 1.54
CA CYS A 34 -10.38 -13.14 1.61
C CYS A 34 -11.84 -12.80 1.99
N GLY A 35 -12.73 -13.79 2.00
CA GLY A 35 -14.14 -13.62 2.38
C GLY A 35 -15.03 -12.94 1.35
N VAL A 36 -14.49 -12.53 0.19
CA VAL A 36 -15.19 -11.67 -0.79
C VAL A 36 -15.21 -12.23 -2.21
N ARG A 37 -14.56 -13.37 -2.44
CA ARG A 37 -14.59 -14.10 -3.72
C ARG A 37 -15.31 -15.42 -3.51
N GLU A 38 -16.46 -15.57 -4.15
CA GLU A 38 -17.39 -16.68 -3.96
C GLU A 38 -17.55 -17.47 -5.24
N ASN A 39 -17.50 -18.80 -5.14
CA ASN A 39 -17.78 -19.66 -6.26
C ASN A 39 -19.29 -19.90 -6.37
N GLN A 40 -19.88 -19.47 -7.48
CA GLN A 40 -21.30 -19.64 -7.79
C GLN A 40 -21.43 -20.52 -9.03
N GLY A 41 -21.68 -21.81 -8.84
CA GLY A 41 -21.93 -22.75 -9.93
C GLY A 41 -20.73 -23.08 -10.82
N GLY A 42 -19.49 -22.87 -10.36
CA GLY A 42 -18.28 -23.04 -11.16
C GLY A 42 -17.77 -21.74 -11.79
N GLU A 43 -18.33 -20.60 -11.40
CA GLU A 43 -17.87 -19.27 -11.76
C GLU A 43 -17.46 -18.50 -10.50
N LEU A 44 -16.25 -17.95 -10.47
CA LEU A 44 -15.81 -17.15 -9.34
C LEU A 44 -16.36 -15.72 -9.47
N ILE A 45 -17.04 -15.24 -8.44
CA ILE A 45 -17.69 -13.93 -8.40
C ILE A 45 -17.02 -13.05 -7.33
N SER A 46 -16.66 -11.82 -7.71
CA SER A 46 -16.31 -10.76 -6.77
C SER A 46 -17.58 -10.17 -6.17
N LEU A 47 -17.75 -10.35 -4.86
CA LEU A 47 -18.94 -9.86 -4.13
C LEU A 47 -18.91 -8.35 -3.89
N ILE A 48 -17.73 -7.73 -4.00
CA ILE A 48 -17.43 -6.36 -3.58
C ILE A 48 -17.18 -5.39 -4.75
N TYR A 49 -17.41 -5.81 -5.98
CA TYR A 49 -17.32 -4.91 -7.13
C TYR A 49 -18.32 -3.75 -7.00
N ALA A 50 -17.82 -2.51 -7.14
CA ALA A 50 -18.56 -1.26 -6.97
C ALA A 50 -19.19 -1.07 -5.57
N ARG A 51 -18.64 -1.74 -4.54
CA ARG A 51 -19.13 -1.67 -3.15
C ARG A 51 -18.06 -1.20 -2.18
N PRO A 52 -17.58 0.06 -2.29
CA PRO A 52 -16.65 0.58 -1.31
C PRO A 52 -17.30 0.67 0.07
N SER A 53 -16.54 0.34 1.09
CA SER A 53 -16.93 0.39 2.50
C SER A 53 -16.26 1.55 3.25
N ALA A 54 -15.25 2.17 2.62
CA ALA A 54 -14.60 3.39 3.09
C ALA A 54 -14.23 4.28 1.91
N MET A 55 -14.54 5.58 2.01
CA MET A 55 -14.23 6.60 1.02
C MET A 55 -13.84 7.89 1.72
N ASN A 56 -12.69 8.49 1.38
CA ASN A 56 -12.31 9.80 1.90
C ASN A 56 -11.49 10.58 0.88
N ILE A 57 -11.54 11.90 0.96
CA ILE A 57 -10.55 12.77 0.31
C ILE A 57 -9.42 12.96 1.31
N ASP A 58 -8.27 12.37 1.02
CA ASP A 58 -7.11 12.39 1.90
C ASP A 58 -5.96 13.19 1.26
N PRO A 59 -5.07 13.78 2.07
CA PRO A 59 -3.78 14.23 1.56
C PRO A 59 -2.93 13.02 1.13
N ILE A 60 -2.11 13.17 0.10
CA ILE A 60 -1.25 12.09 -0.41
C ILE A 60 -0.24 11.60 0.64
N GLU A 61 0.16 12.47 1.57
CA GLU A 61 1.02 12.17 2.72
C GLU A 61 0.42 11.09 3.64
N LYS A 62 -0.91 10.94 3.66
CA LYS A 62 -1.59 9.88 4.43
C LYS A 62 -1.51 8.50 3.74
N LYS A 63 -1.07 8.43 2.48
CA LYS A 63 -0.83 7.19 1.72
C LYS A 63 0.64 6.77 1.74
N PRO A 64 1.35 7.10 2.83
CA PRO A 64 2.81 7.31 2.91
C PRO A 64 3.53 7.50 1.57
N LEU A 65 3.13 8.53 0.83
CA LEU A 65 3.71 8.88 -0.47
C LEU A 65 4.29 10.30 -0.40
N PHE A 66 5.48 10.43 0.17
CA PHE A 66 6.11 11.73 0.42
C PHE A 66 6.86 12.29 -0.79
N HIS A 67 7.11 11.45 -1.80
CA HIS A 67 7.80 11.80 -3.03
C HIS A 67 6.90 11.63 -4.25
N PHE A 68 5.57 11.58 -4.06
CA PHE A 68 4.58 11.53 -5.12
C PHE A 68 3.53 12.61 -4.91
N LEU A 69 3.53 13.61 -5.80
CA LEU A 69 2.64 14.78 -5.79
C LEU A 69 2.44 15.42 -4.40
N PRO A 70 3.52 15.77 -3.65
CA PRO A 70 3.39 16.24 -2.27
C PRO A 70 2.45 17.43 -2.12
N GLY A 71 1.57 17.38 -1.11
CA GLY A 71 0.54 18.38 -0.83
C GLY A 71 -0.74 18.27 -1.68
N SER A 72 -0.80 17.30 -2.61
CA SER A 72 -2.02 17.04 -3.38
C SER A 72 -3.05 16.23 -2.59
N LYS A 73 -4.30 16.27 -3.06
CA LYS A 73 -5.41 15.44 -2.57
C LYS A 73 -5.56 14.18 -3.40
N THR A 74 -5.98 13.10 -2.76
CA THR A 74 -6.31 11.82 -3.39
C THR A 74 -7.67 11.31 -2.94
N PHE A 75 -8.48 10.81 -3.88
CA PHE A 75 -9.74 10.15 -3.57
C PHE A 75 -9.46 8.70 -3.17
N SER A 76 -9.57 8.42 -1.87
CA SER A 76 -9.20 7.14 -1.28
C SER A 76 -10.40 6.22 -1.17
N ILE A 77 -10.27 4.99 -1.67
CA ILE A 77 -11.33 3.98 -1.72
C ILE A 77 -10.82 2.67 -1.11
N GLY A 78 -11.65 2.03 -0.29
CA GLY A 78 -11.43 0.66 0.17
C GLY A 78 -12.75 -0.10 0.33
N THR A 79 -12.66 -1.42 0.38
CA THR A 79 -13.80 -2.35 0.52
C THR A 79 -13.68 -3.13 1.82
N VAL A 80 -14.51 -4.16 1.99
CA VAL A 80 -14.23 -5.22 2.96
C VAL A 80 -13.33 -6.31 2.40
N GLY A 81 -12.75 -7.11 3.29
CA GLY A 81 -11.92 -8.28 3.00
C GLY A 81 -10.43 -7.98 2.96
N CYS A 82 -9.60 -9.01 3.02
CA CYS A 82 -8.15 -8.94 2.79
C CYS A 82 -7.62 -10.34 2.50
N ASN A 83 -6.62 -10.46 1.64
CA ASN A 83 -5.98 -11.74 1.37
C ASN A 83 -5.01 -12.18 2.49
N MET A 84 -4.48 -11.25 3.29
CA MET A 84 -3.64 -11.53 4.47
C MET A 84 -4.46 -11.59 5.77
N THR A 85 -3.86 -12.18 6.81
CA THR A 85 -4.46 -12.36 8.13
C THR A 85 -3.73 -11.65 9.27
N CYS A 86 -3.17 -10.46 9.00
CA CYS A 86 -2.34 -9.69 9.93
C CYS A 86 -2.98 -9.52 11.33
N ASP A 87 -2.35 -10.06 12.37
CA ASP A 87 -2.83 -9.96 13.76
C ASP A 87 -2.80 -8.51 14.31
N HIS A 88 -2.00 -7.63 13.72
CA HIS A 88 -1.85 -6.21 14.07
C HIS A 88 -2.75 -5.26 13.26
N CYS A 89 -3.69 -5.78 12.45
CA CYS A 89 -4.41 -4.96 11.47
C CYS A 89 -5.24 -3.84 12.14
N GLN A 90 -4.85 -2.58 11.93
CA GLN A 90 -5.58 -1.42 12.43
C GLN A 90 -6.94 -1.23 11.74
N ASN A 91 -7.08 -1.77 10.52
CA ASN A 91 -8.33 -1.75 9.74
C ASN A 91 -9.04 -3.13 9.77
N HIS A 92 -8.90 -3.90 10.87
CA HIS A 92 -9.44 -5.26 10.95
C HIS A 92 -10.96 -5.34 10.75
N THR A 93 -11.70 -4.28 11.10
CA THR A 93 -13.14 -4.19 10.87
C THR A 93 -13.49 -4.19 9.38
N LEU A 94 -12.66 -3.55 8.54
CA LEU A 94 -12.78 -3.62 7.09
C LEU A 94 -12.23 -4.94 6.55
N SER A 95 -11.02 -5.32 6.95
CA SER A 95 -10.34 -6.50 6.40
C SER A 95 -11.05 -7.82 6.72
N ARG A 96 -11.86 -7.85 7.78
CA ARG A 96 -12.72 -8.99 8.19
C ARG A 96 -14.22 -8.70 8.07
N GLY A 97 -14.58 -7.60 7.43
CA GLY A 97 -15.96 -7.18 7.27
C GLY A 97 -16.76 -8.13 6.36
N SER A 98 -18.09 -8.11 6.52
CA SER A 98 -19.01 -8.88 5.67
C SER A 98 -19.12 -8.24 4.27
N PRO A 99 -19.10 -9.01 3.16
CA PRO A 99 -19.27 -8.49 1.79
C PRO A 99 -20.63 -7.81 1.54
N ASN A 100 -21.59 -7.98 2.44
CA ASN A 100 -22.87 -7.30 2.37
C ASN A 100 -22.76 -5.81 2.76
N VAL A 101 -21.69 -5.41 3.43
CA VAL A 101 -21.42 -4.03 3.86
C VAL A 101 -20.73 -3.25 2.73
N GLY A 102 -21.25 -2.06 2.41
CA GLY A 102 -20.68 -1.17 1.42
C GLY A 102 -21.73 -0.36 0.68
N GLY A 103 -21.29 0.72 0.05
CA GLY A 103 -22.13 1.56 -0.79
C GLY A 103 -22.32 1.00 -2.21
N ASN A 104 -22.81 1.86 -3.10
CA ASN A 104 -22.84 1.61 -4.54
C ASN A 104 -22.09 2.76 -5.20
N LEU A 105 -20.88 2.48 -5.70
CA LEU A 105 -20.07 3.45 -6.42
C LEU A 105 -19.48 2.78 -7.65
N LEU A 106 -20.00 3.14 -8.81
CA LEU A 106 -19.47 2.64 -10.08
C LEU A 106 -18.11 3.29 -10.39
N PRO A 107 -17.21 2.61 -11.14
CA PRO A 107 -15.91 3.14 -11.52
C PRO A 107 -15.95 4.57 -12.05
N LYS A 108 -16.83 4.84 -13.02
CA LYS A 108 -17.01 6.17 -13.61
C LYS A 108 -17.36 7.22 -12.56
N ARG A 109 -18.29 6.91 -11.64
CA ARG A 109 -18.68 7.86 -10.59
C ARG A 109 -17.56 8.11 -9.59
N ALA A 110 -16.70 7.13 -9.33
CA ALA A 110 -15.51 7.32 -8.50
C ALA A 110 -14.52 8.31 -9.13
N VAL A 111 -14.35 8.25 -10.46
CA VAL A 111 -13.53 9.21 -11.24
C VAL A 111 -14.13 10.60 -11.18
N GLU A 112 -15.42 10.74 -11.50
CA GLU A 112 -16.13 12.04 -11.43
C GLU A 112 -16.02 12.67 -10.03
N LEU A 113 -16.21 11.88 -8.96
CA LEU A 113 -16.07 12.36 -7.58
C LEU A 113 -14.64 12.82 -7.27
N ALA A 114 -13.62 12.18 -7.82
CA ALA A 114 -12.24 12.61 -7.63
C ALA A 114 -11.99 13.97 -8.30
N GLU A 115 -12.48 14.17 -9.53
CA GLU A 115 -12.38 15.44 -10.24
C GLU A 115 -13.17 16.56 -9.56
N GLU A 116 -14.42 16.31 -9.19
CA GLU A 116 -15.31 17.25 -8.48
C GLU A 116 -14.67 17.78 -7.18
N ASN A 117 -13.82 16.98 -6.55
CA ASN A 117 -13.15 17.32 -5.30
C ASN A 117 -11.71 17.84 -5.47
N GLY A 118 -11.28 18.07 -6.71
CA GLY A 118 -9.94 18.57 -7.04
C GLY A 118 -8.83 17.60 -6.64
N CYS A 119 -9.10 16.31 -6.61
CA CYS A 119 -8.09 15.29 -6.38
C CYS A 119 -7.18 15.18 -7.61
N ARG A 120 -5.89 14.95 -7.38
CA ARG A 120 -4.91 14.67 -8.45
C ARG A 120 -4.78 13.17 -8.72
N SER A 121 -5.31 12.36 -7.82
CA SER A 121 -5.21 10.90 -7.89
C SER A 121 -6.39 10.19 -7.22
N ILE A 122 -6.51 8.90 -7.51
CA ILE A 122 -7.34 7.94 -6.78
C ILE A 122 -6.41 6.95 -6.07
N SER A 123 -6.68 6.66 -4.80
CA SER A 123 -5.91 5.70 -3.99
C SER A 123 -6.75 4.50 -3.58
N TYR A 124 -6.33 3.31 -3.98
CA TYR A 124 -6.92 2.04 -3.59
C TYR A 124 -6.23 1.53 -2.31
N THR A 125 -6.93 1.53 -1.17
CA THR A 125 -6.31 1.51 0.18
C THR A 125 -7.26 0.99 1.29
N TYR A 126 -6.95 1.30 2.55
CA TYR A 126 -7.58 0.90 3.83
C TYR A 126 -7.45 -0.57 4.19
N ASN A 127 -7.85 -1.47 3.30
CA ASN A 127 -7.73 -2.90 3.48
C ASN A 127 -6.67 -3.45 2.51
N GLU A 128 -7.07 -4.16 1.47
CA GLU A 128 -6.15 -4.66 0.47
C GLU A 128 -6.75 -4.50 -0.94
N PRO A 129 -6.15 -3.68 -1.83
CA PRO A 129 -6.66 -3.47 -3.19
C PRO A 129 -6.68 -4.73 -4.07
N THR A 130 -5.79 -5.68 -3.84
CA THR A 130 -5.74 -6.94 -4.61
C THR A 130 -7.08 -7.65 -4.64
N ILE A 131 -7.86 -7.65 -3.55
CA ILE A 131 -9.09 -8.45 -3.49
C ILE A 131 -10.28 -7.83 -4.23
N PHE A 132 -10.28 -6.50 -4.45
CA PHE A 132 -11.26 -5.80 -5.29
C PHE A 132 -10.71 -5.46 -6.68
N TYR A 133 -9.82 -6.32 -7.18
CA TYR A 133 -9.10 -6.18 -8.45
C TYR A 133 -9.93 -5.63 -9.60
N GLU A 134 -11.08 -6.25 -9.91
CA GLU A 134 -11.88 -5.87 -11.07
C GLU A 134 -12.46 -4.46 -10.95
N TYR A 135 -12.77 -4.02 -9.73
CA TYR A 135 -13.25 -2.67 -9.47
C TYR A 135 -12.12 -1.65 -9.55
N MET A 136 -10.96 -1.99 -9.00
CA MET A 136 -9.75 -1.17 -9.09
C MET A 136 -9.32 -0.99 -10.55
N LEU A 137 -9.22 -2.07 -11.33
CA LEU A 137 -8.75 -2.03 -12.72
C LEU A 137 -9.66 -1.15 -13.59
N ASP A 138 -10.97 -1.39 -13.57
CA ASP A 138 -11.92 -0.57 -14.36
C ASP A 138 -11.85 0.91 -13.96
N THR A 139 -11.72 1.19 -12.66
CA THR A 139 -11.60 2.56 -12.17
C THR A 139 -10.28 3.20 -12.62
N ALA A 140 -9.17 2.45 -12.57
CA ALA A 140 -7.85 2.96 -12.92
C ALA A 140 -7.74 3.27 -14.41
N MET A 141 -8.36 2.44 -15.26
CA MET A 141 -8.48 2.69 -16.70
C MET A 141 -9.20 4.02 -16.97
N MET A 142 -10.39 4.20 -16.39
CA MET A 142 -11.17 5.43 -16.57
C MET A 142 -10.49 6.66 -15.97
N ALA A 143 -9.87 6.53 -14.79
CA ALA A 143 -9.16 7.63 -14.13
C ALA A 143 -8.00 8.14 -15.00
N ARG A 144 -7.29 7.23 -15.69
CA ARG A 144 -6.22 7.58 -16.61
C ARG A 144 -6.72 8.37 -17.81
N ASP A 145 -7.87 8.00 -18.36
CA ASP A 145 -8.47 8.70 -19.51
C ASP A 145 -8.81 10.15 -19.17
N GLU A 146 -9.18 10.43 -17.91
CA GLU A 146 -9.43 11.77 -17.39
C GLU A 146 -8.16 12.46 -16.81
N GLY A 147 -6.98 11.86 -16.99
CA GLY A 147 -5.71 12.44 -16.53
C GLY A 147 -5.45 12.39 -15.03
N LEU A 148 -6.29 11.68 -14.26
CA LEU A 148 -6.03 11.38 -12.85
C LEU A 148 -4.95 10.32 -12.71
N LYS A 149 -4.20 10.41 -11.62
CA LYS A 149 -3.19 9.42 -11.26
C LYS A 149 -3.76 8.29 -10.42
N ASN A 150 -3.21 7.09 -10.55
CA ASN A 150 -3.66 5.93 -9.76
C ASN A 150 -2.60 5.49 -8.76
N VAL A 151 -3.04 5.24 -7.53
CA VAL A 151 -2.19 4.87 -6.40
C VAL A 151 -2.70 3.58 -5.78
N ILE A 152 -1.81 2.63 -5.51
CA ILE A 152 -2.11 1.48 -4.65
C ILE A 152 -1.38 1.61 -3.31
N VAL A 153 -2.09 1.33 -2.21
CA VAL A 153 -1.50 1.13 -0.88
C VAL A 153 -1.84 -0.31 -0.48
N SER A 154 -0.84 -1.20 -0.51
CA SER A 154 -1.07 -2.64 -0.53
C SER A 154 -0.06 -3.40 0.33
N ASN A 155 -0.45 -4.60 0.75
CA ASN A 155 0.44 -5.58 1.35
C ASN A 155 1.33 -6.32 0.32
N GLY A 156 1.16 -6.06 -0.98
CA GLY A 156 1.99 -6.60 -2.06
C GLY A 156 1.80 -8.10 -2.33
N TYR A 157 0.71 -8.72 -1.89
CA TYR A 157 0.49 -10.17 -2.05
C TYR A 157 -0.39 -10.47 -3.26
N MET A 158 0.13 -10.21 -4.47
CA MET A 158 -0.56 -10.42 -5.75
C MET A 158 0.26 -11.36 -6.64
N ASN A 159 -0.41 -12.19 -7.45
CA ASN A 159 0.31 -13.02 -8.43
C ASN A 159 0.81 -12.19 -9.61
N LYS A 160 1.86 -12.72 -10.29
CA LYS A 160 2.58 -12.03 -11.37
C LYS A 160 1.68 -11.59 -12.53
N GLU A 161 0.79 -12.46 -12.99
CA GLU A 161 -0.09 -12.17 -14.14
C GLU A 161 -1.11 -11.06 -13.83
N PRO A 162 -1.90 -11.14 -12.72
CA PRO A 162 -2.74 -10.03 -12.30
C PRO A 162 -1.99 -8.70 -12.11
N LEU A 163 -0.79 -8.77 -11.52
CA LEU A 163 0.04 -7.60 -11.30
C LEU A 163 0.50 -6.98 -12.63
N ALA A 164 0.96 -7.80 -13.58
CA ALA A 164 1.44 -7.34 -14.88
C ALA A 164 0.33 -6.65 -15.69
N GLU A 165 -0.92 -7.12 -15.60
CA GLU A 165 -2.05 -6.46 -16.25
C GLU A 165 -2.43 -5.13 -15.59
N LEU A 166 -2.30 -5.04 -14.26
CA LEU A 166 -2.68 -3.85 -13.49
C LEU A 166 -1.66 -2.71 -13.64
N LEU A 167 -0.37 -3.04 -13.60
CA LEU A 167 0.73 -2.07 -13.51
C LEU A 167 0.74 -0.96 -14.57
N PRO A 168 0.37 -1.19 -15.84
CA PRO A 168 0.27 -0.13 -16.84
C PRO A 168 -0.64 1.04 -16.43
N TYR A 169 -1.58 0.83 -15.51
CA TYR A 169 -2.54 1.83 -15.04
C TYR A 169 -2.18 2.45 -13.69
N ILE A 170 -1.10 2.03 -13.03
CA ILE A 170 -0.71 2.51 -11.70
C ILE A 170 0.49 3.46 -11.81
N ASP A 171 0.37 4.67 -11.25
CA ASP A 171 1.44 5.67 -11.27
C ASP A 171 2.32 5.63 -10.02
N ALA A 172 1.77 5.21 -8.88
CA ALA A 172 2.54 5.01 -7.67
C ALA A 172 2.00 3.90 -6.76
N ALA A 173 2.90 3.34 -5.95
CA ALA A 173 2.59 2.34 -4.96
C ALA A 173 3.26 2.67 -3.63
N ASN A 174 2.53 2.48 -2.54
CA ASN A 174 3.10 2.27 -1.22
C ASN A 174 2.89 0.80 -0.84
N ILE A 175 3.98 0.06 -0.65
CA ILE A 175 3.91 -1.36 -0.27
C ILE A 175 4.38 -1.56 1.16
N ASP A 176 3.55 -2.25 1.94
CA ASP A 176 3.89 -2.64 3.31
C ASP A 176 4.89 -3.81 3.30
N LEU A 177 6.18 -3.53 3.49
CA LEU A 177 7.17 -4.55 3.82
C LEU A 177 7.18 -4.74 5.34
N LYS A 178 6.30 -5.62 5.83
CA LYS A 178 5.93 -5.70 7.26
C LYS A 178 7.05 -6.17 8.18
N SER A 179 8.00 -6.95 7.68
CA SER A 179 9.21 -7.39 8.37
C SER A 179 10.19 -7.99 7.35
N PHE A 180 11.45 -8.18 7.71
CA PHE A 180 12.40 -9.00 6.94
C PHE A 180 12.57 -10.42 7.52
N SER A 181 11.47 -11.02 7.98
CA SER A 181 11.39 -12.38 8.53
C SER A 181 10.23 -13.16 7.92
N ASP A 182 10.52 -14.29 7.26
CA ASP A 182 9.47 -15.17 6.71
C ASP A 182 8.62 -15.81 7.83
N ASP A 183 9.20 -16.03 9.01
CA ASP A 183 8.47 -16.51 10.19
C ASP A 183 7.39 -15.52 10.65
N PHE A 184 7.73 -14.21 10.65
CA PHE A 184 6.76 -13.15 10.92
C PHE A 184 5.63 -13.17 9.88
N TYR A 185 5.95 -13.30 8.60
CA TYR A 185 4.93 -13.37 7.54
C TYR A 185 4.00 -14.57 7.72
N ARG A 186 4.53 -15.76 8.04
CA ARG A 186 3.72 -16.97 8.19
C ARG A 186 2.83 -16.90 9.43
N LYS A 187 3.41 -16.55 10.58
CA LYS A 187 2.70 -16.57 11.87
C LYS A 187 1.77 -15.38 12.07
N ILE A 188 2.24 -14.18 11.75
CA ILE A 188 1.51 -12.94 12.03
C ILE A 188 0.65 -12.51 10.85
N CYS A 189 1.11 -12.71 9.61
CA CYS A 189 0.42 -12.21 8.42
C CYS A 189 -0.34 -13.28 7.63
N GLY A 190 -0.10 -14.57 7.90
CA GLY A 190 -0.64 -15.66 7.09
C GLY A 190 -0.12 -15.68 5.65
N ALA A 191 1.07 -15.14 5.39
CA ALA A 191 1.65 -14.94 4.07
C ALA A 191 3.11 -15.42 4.02
N ARG A 192 3.82 -15.16 2.92
CA ARG A 192 5.26 -15.42 2.79
C ARG A 192 6.01 -14.18 2.31
N LEU A 193 7.21 -13.98 2.84
CA LEU A 193 8.03 -12.79 2.56
C LEU A 193 8.51 -12.78 1.09
N ASP A 194 8.99 -13.92 0.59
CA ASP A 194 9.56 -14.07 -0.75
C ASP A 194 8.65 -13.50 -1.85
N LEU A 195 7.35 -13.80 -1.76
CA LEU A 195 6.34 -13.37 -2.73
C LEU A 195 6.09 -11.85 -2.69
N VAL A 196 6.18 -11.22 -1.53
CA VAL A 196 6.07 -9.76 -1.38
C VAL A 196 7.31 -9.09 -1.97
N LEU A 197 8.51 -9.61 -1.70
CA LEU A 197 9.76 -9.09 -2.27
C LEU A 197 9.77 -9.13 -3.80
N GLU A 198 9.28 -10.22 -4.41
CA GLU A 198 9.13 -10.32 -5.87
C GLU A 198 8.13 -9.29 -6.43
N THR A 199 7.02 -9.06 -5.73
CA THR A 199 6.02 -8.05 -6.11
C THR A 199 6.61 -6.65 -6.04
N ILE A 200 7.33 -6.33 -4.96
CA ILE A 200 8.02 -5.04 -4.79
C ILE A 200 9.00 -4.79 -5.94
N LYS A 201 9.84 -5.77 -6.30
CA LYS A 201 10.78 -5.64 -7.44
C LYS A 201 10.08 -5.39 -8.76
N THR A 202 8.91 -5.99 -8.96
CA THR A 202 8.12 -5.82 -10.20
C THR A 202 7.48 -4.43 -10.27
N ILE A 203 6.93 -3.95 -9.15
CA ILE A 203 6.33 -2.61 -9.03
C ILE A 203 7.40 -1.53 -9.23
N HIS A 204 8.55 -1.66 -8.58
CA HIS A 204 9.65 -0.69 -8.67
C HIS A 204 10.11 -0.41 -10.11
N LYS A 205 10.07 -1.42 -10.98
CA LYS A 205 10.43 -1.29 -12.40
C LYS A 205 9.37 -0.58 -13.23
N SER A 206 8.16 -0.42 -12.71
CA SER A 206 6.98 -0.04 -13.47
C SER A 206 6.43 1.33 -13.07
N CYS A 207 6.46 1.68 -11.79
CA CYS A 207 5.91 2.93 -11.28
C CYS A 207 6.68 3.47 -10.06
N HIS A 208 6.31 4.65 -9.56
CA HIS A 208 6.94 5.22 -8.37
C HIS A 208 6.62 4.37 -7.14
N LEU A 209 7.65 3.97 -6.38
CA LEU A 209 7.50 3.10 -5.23
C LEU A 209 8.01 3.79 -3.96
N GLU A 210 7.21 3.71 -2.91
CA GLU A 210 7.65 3.93 -1.52
C GLU A 210 7.30 2.70 -0.69
N ILE A 211 8.07 2.45 0.37
CA ILE A 211 7.90 1.26 1.21
C ILE A 211 7.58 1.70 2.63
N THR A 212 6.64 1.01 3.28
CA THR A 212 6.30 1.25 4.68
C THR A 212 6.54 0.00 5.52
N THR A 213 7.03 0.19 6.74
CA THR A 213 7.08 -0.83 7.79
C THR A 213 6.43 -0.28 9.04
N LEU A 214 5.38 -0.96 9.53
CA LEU A 214 4.81 -0.71 10.85
C LEU A 214 5.74 -1.35 11.88
N VAL A 215 6.35 -0.55 12.75
CA VAL A 215 7.30 -1.04 13.77
C VAL A 215 6.51 -1.49 14.98
N ILE A 216 6.57 -2.78 15.33
CA ILE A 216 5.83 -3.45 16.40
C ILE A 216 6.81 -3.92 17.49
N PRO A 217 6.64 -3.49 18.75
CA PRO A 217 7.58 -3.79 19.82
C PRO A 217 7.80 -5.30 20.02
N GLY A 218 9.05 -5.73 20.10
CA GLY A 218 9.44 -7.12 20.34
C GLY A 218 9.25 -8.06 19.16
N LEU A 219 8.79 -7.58 17.99
CA LEU A 219 8.58 -8.42 16.80
C LEU A 219 9.49 -8.03 15.63
N ASN A 220 9.49 -6.75 15.24
CA ASN A 220 10.26 -6.24 14.08
C ASN A 220 10.89 -4.87 14.37
N ASP A 221 11.15 -4.56 15.64
CA ASP A 221 11.70 -3.27 16.08
C ASP A 221 13.21 -3.31 16.38
N GLY A 222 13.88 -4.44 16.14
CA GLY A 222 15.32 -4.59 16.34
C GLY A 222 16.15 -3.91 15.24
N GLN A 223 17.25 -3.25 15.62
CA GLN A 223 18.13 -2.55 14.66
C GLN A 223 18.63 -3.47 13.53
N ASP A 224 19.03 -4.70 13.86
CA ASP A 224 19.56 -5.63 12.86
C ASP A 224 18.49 -6.10 11.87
N GLU A 225 17.23 -6.15 12.28
CA GLU A 225 16.11 -6.43 11.39
C GLU A 225 15.92 -5.28 10.40
N ILE A 226 15.92 -4.04 10.91
CA ILE A 226 15.80 -2.82 10.09
C ILE A 226 16.99 -2.67 9.13
N ARG A 227 18.22 -2.96 9.57
CA ARG A 227 19.42 -2.95 8.70
C ARG A 227 19.30 -3.96 7.58
N LYS A 228 18.84 -5.19 7.87
CA LYS A 228 18.63 -6.22 6.82
C LYS A 228 17.57 -5.79 5.82
N LEU A 229 16.43 -5.30 6.31
CA LEU A 229 15.32 -4.81 5.49
C LEU A 229 15.78 -3.68 4.57
N THR A 230 16.37 -2.63 5.14
CA THR A 230 16.80 -1.44 4.39
C THR A 230 18.02 -1.69 3.52
N GLY A 231 18.90 -2.61 3.92
CA GLY A 231 20.00 -3.10 3.10
C GLY A 231 19.49 -3.80 1.83
N TRP A 232 18.46 -4.63 1.95
CA TRP A 232 17.80 -5.25 0.80
C TRP A 232 17.14 -4.22 -0.13
N ILE A 233 16.46 -3.22 0.43
CA ILE A 233 15.90 -2.10 -0.37
C ILE A 233 17.02 -1.40 -1.13
N ALA A 234 18.11 -1.04 -0.45
CA ALA A 234 19.24 -0.35 -1.06
C ALA A 234 19.91 -1.17 -2.16
N SER A 235 20.06 -2.49 -1.99
CA SER A 235 20.71 -3.37 -2.95
C SER A 235 19.84 -3.68 -4.18
N GLU A 236 18.55 -3.94 -3.98
CA GLU A 236 17.66 -4.38 -5.08
C GLU A 236 16.96 -3.21 -5.79
N LEU A 237 16.68 -2.12 -5.06
CA LEU A 237 15.83 -1.02 -5.52
C LEU A 237 16.56 0.34 -5.52
N GLY A 238 17.70 0.42 -4.83
CA GLY A 238 18.52 1.62 -4.72
C GLY A 238 18.25 2.46 -3.48
N SER A 239 19.28 3.16 -3.00
CA SER A 239 19.25 3.94 -1.76
C SER A 239 18.40 5.21 -1.79
N ASP A 240 17.86 5.57 -2.96
CA ASP A 240 16.96 6.72 -3.14
C ASP A 240 15.47 6.36 -3.01
N VAL A 241 15.11 5.08 -2.80
CA VAL A 241 13.72 4.66 -2.53
C VAL A 241 13.28 5.21 -1.17
N PRO A 242 12.19 6.00 -1.11
CA PRO A 242 11.64 6.49 0.15
C PRO A 242 11.11 5.35 1.02
N PHE A 243 11.48 5.38 2.30
CA PHE A 243 11.09 4.39 3.29
C PHE A 243 10.43 5.03 4.51
N HIS A 244 9.36 4.42 4.98
CA HIS A 244 8.53 4.93 6.08
C HIS A 244 8.51 3.94 7.23
N LEU A 245 8.85 4.40 8.41
CA LEU A 245 8.65 3.67 9.66
C LEU A 245 7.40 4.25 10.34
N SER A 246 6.35 3.44 10.42
CA SER A 246 5.09 3.85 11.04
C SER A 246 5.01 3.35 12.48
N ARG A 247 4.51 4.21 13.38
CA ARG A 247 4.26 3.83 14.77
C ARG A 247 3.09 2.84 14.87
N PHE A 248 3.32 1.72 15.55
CA PHE A 248 2.26 0.78 15.93
C PHE A 248 1.42 1.32 17.09
N PHE A 249 0.12 1.04 17.01
CA PHE A 249 -0.83 1.16 18.09
C PHE A 249 -1.55 -0.20 18.27
N PRO A 250 -1.79 -0.64 19.52
CA PRO A 250 -2.47 -1.90 19.81
C PRO A 250 -3.87 -1.95 19.19
N HIS A 251 -4.11 -2.97 18.35
CA HIS A 251 -5.39 -3.23 17.71
C HIS A 251 -5.54 -4.74 17.43
N HIS A 252 -6.78 -5.16 17.16
CA HIS A 252 -7.12 -6.51 16.72
C HIS A 252 -6.68 -7.59 17.72
N ARG A 253 -5.73 -8.45 17.36
CA ARG A 253 -5.26 -9.55 18.22
C ARG A 253 -4.06 -9.15 19.08
N MET A 254 -3.58 -7.93 18.93
CA MET A 254 -2.41 -7.39 19.62
C MET A 254 -2.76 -6.26 20.58
N GLU A 255 -3.98 -6.24 21.12
CA GLU A 255 -4.43 -5.23 22.11
C GLU A 255 -3.63 -5.27 23.43
N HIS A 256 -2.94 -6.37 23.70
CA HIS A 256 -2.10 -6.57 24.89
C HIS A 256 -0.67 -6.03 24.74
N PHE A 257 -0.29 -5.50 23.58
CA PHE A 257 0.99 -4.81 23.37
C PHE A 257 0.89 -3.35 23.80
N GLU A 258 2.04 -2.70 23.97
CA GLU A 258 2.12 -1.23 24.09
C GLU A 258 2.37 -0.58 22.72
N PRO A 259 1.95 0.69 22.52
CA PRO A 259 2.36 1.45 21.33
C PRO A 259 3.88 1.57 21.25
N THR A 260 4.44 1.57 20.04
CA THR A 260 5.90 1.73 19.85
C THR A 260 6.37 3.03 20.46
N SER A 261 7.45 2.95 21.24
CA SER A 261 8.03 4.10 21.91
C SER A 261 8.69 5.06 20.91
N LYS A 262 8.85 6.32 21.31
CA LYS A 262 9.61 7.31 20.52
C LYS A 262 11.06 6.87 20.32
N ASP A 263 11.68 6.36 21.38
CA ASP A 263 13.09 5.98 21.38
C ASP A 263 13.35 4.80 20.45
N THR A 264 12.45 3.80 20.46
CA THR A 264 12.49 2.68 19.50
C THR A 264 12.40 3.17 18.07
N LEU A 265 11.47 4.09 17.75
CA LEU A 265 11.34 4.62 16.39
C LEU A 265 12.56 5.43 15.94
N LEU A 266 13.15 6.24 16.83
CA LEU A 266 14.38 6.99 16.55
C LEU A 266 15.55 6.06 16.30
N MET A 267 15.68 4.99 17.10
CA MET A 267 16.68 3.96 16.88
C MET A 267 16.50 3.25 15.53
N CYS A 268 15.28 2.86 15.16
CA CYS A 268 14.99 2.30 13.85
C CYS A 268 15.28 3.29 12.71
N LEU A 269 14.98 4.58 12.90
CA LEU A 269 15.26 5.64 11.95
C LEU A 269 16.76 5.74 11.66
N ASP A 270 17.59 5.73 12.70
CA ASP A 270 19.05 5.81 12.56
C ASP A 270 19.59 4.57 11.84
N ALA A 271 19.16 3.37 12.24
CA ALA A 271 19.53 2.11 11.57
C ALA A 271 19.13 2.08 10.08
N ALA A 272 17.96 2.61 9.73
CA ALA A 272 17.49 2.68 8.36
C ALA A 272 18.29 3.67 7.50
N LYS A 273 18.72 4.80 8.08
CA LYS A 273 19.51 5.83 7.41
C LYS A 273 20.94 5.40 7.08
N GLU A 274 21.43 4.33 7.69
CA GLU A 274 22.71 3.70 7.30
C GLU A 274 22.68 3.23 5.83
N ASN A 275 21.51 2.81 5.33
CA ASN A 275 21.35 2.27 3.97
C ASN A 275 20.57 3.18 3.01
N LEU A 276 19.66 4.02 3.53
CA LEU A 276 18.71 4.79 2.72
C LEU A 276 18.83 6.30 2.96
N LYS A 277 18.66 7.08 1.89
CA LYS A 277 18.76 8.55 1.93
C LYS A 277 17.48 9.24 2.43
N HIS A 278 16.35 8.59 2.24
CA HIS A 278 15.02 9.14 2.52
C HIS A 278 14.27 8.20 3.45
N VAL A 279 14.36 8.46 4.75
CA VAL A 279 13.67 7.69 5.79
C VAL A 279 12.79 8.63 6.61
N TYR A 280 11.53 8.24 6.78
CA TYR A 280 10.50 9.04 7.44
C TYR A 280 9.89 8.31 8.63
N LEU A 281 9.54 9.06 9.67
CA LEU A 281 8.67 8.55 10.73
C LEU A 281 7.23 8.98 10.49
N GLY A 282 6.32 8.01 10.49
CA GLY A 282 4.89 8.19 10.34
C GLY A 282 4.11 7.86 11.61
N ASN A 283 2.87 8.33 11.66
CA ASN A 283 1.94 8.06 12.77
C ASN A 283 2.45 8.52 14.16
N ILE A 284 3.36 9.50 14.14
CA ILE A 284 3.90 10.20 15.30
C ILE A 284 4.39 11.59 14.87
N ARG A 285 4.36 12.57 15.77
CA ARG A 285 4.97 13.89 15.52
C ARG A 285 6.31 13.98 16.24
N ILE A 286 7.38 13.86 15.48
CA ILE A 286 8.75 14.13 15.91
C ILE A 286 9.33 15.17 14.96
N GLU A 287 10.00 16.18 15.51
CA GLU A 287 10.54 17.28 14.73
C GLU A 287 11.52 16.75 13.66
N LYS A 288 11.42 17.26 12.43
CA LYS A 288 12.34 16.99 11.31
C LYS A 288 12.30 15.57 10.72
N THR A 289 11.57 14.61 11.31
CA THR A 289 11.54 13.21 10.82
C THR A 289 10.56 12.97 9.67
N GLU A 290 9.73 13.96 9.33
CA GLU A 290 8.78 13.92 8.21
C GLU A 290 9.20 14.83 7.03
N ASN A 291 10.34 15.51 7.18
CA ASN A 291 10.86 16.47 6.21
C ASN A 291 11.78 15.81 5.19
N THR A 292 11.67 16.23 3.94
CA THR A 292 12.58 15.79 2.87
C THR A 292 13.77 16.75 2.78
N TYR A 293 14.98 16.22 2.95
CA TYR A 293 16.24 16.95 2.78
C TYR A 293 16.98 16.47 1.52
N CYS A 294 17.76 17.35 0.92
CA CYS A 294 18.59 17.00 -0.23
C CYS A 294 19.76 16.10 0.22
N PRO A 295 19.95 14.89 -0.36
CA PRO A 295 21.04 14.00 0.05
C PRO A 295 22.44 14.50 -0.34
N SER A 296 22.53 15.55 -1.16
CA SER A 296 23.81 16.12 -1.60
C SER A 296 24.23 17.38 -0.83
N CYS A 297 23.29 18.26 -0.47
CA CYS A 297 23.61 19.53 0.18
C CYS A 297 22.89 19.75 1.51
N ASN A 298 22.14 18.75 1.97
CA ASN A 298 21.37 18.75 3.22
C ASN A 298 20.34 19.89 3.40
N LYS A 299 20.04 20.65 2.34
CA LYS A 299 19.01 21.69 2.39
C LYS A 299 17.63 21.04 2.56
N LEU A 300 16.79 21.65 3.42
CA LEU A 300 15.37 21.34 3.51
C LEU A 300 14.68 21.60 2.18
N LEU A 301 14.12 20.56 1.57
CA LEU A 301 13.41 20.61 0.31
C LEU A 301 11.90 20.65 0.51
N ILE A 302 11.38 19.72 1.30
CA ILE A 302 9.95 19.68 1.65
C ILE A 302 9.84 19.69 3.16
N GLY A 303 9.23 20.74 3.69
CA GLY A 303 8.87 20.84 5.10
C GLY A 303 7.43 20.42 5.32
N ARG A 304 7.19 19.56 6.31
CA ARG A 304 5.88 19.04 6.66
C ARG A 304 5.52 19.35 8.10
N THR A 305 4.22 19.37 8.36
CA THR A 305 3.65 19.26 9.71
C THR A 305 2.48 18.26 9.66
N GLY A 306 2.74 17.02 10.09
CA GLY A 306 1.85 15.90 9.82
C GLY A 306 1.59 15.75 8.31
N PHE A 307 0.34 15.89 7.89
CA PHE A 307 -0.05 15.77 6.47
C PHE A 307 -0.05 17.10 5.69
N GLY A 308 0.35 18.22 6.30
CA GLY A 308 0.43 19.52 5.64
C GLY A 308 1.81 19.82 5.07
N ILE A 309 1.89 20.44 3.90
CA ILE A 309 3.13 20.98 3.32
C ILE A 309 3.30 22.43 3.77
N LEU A 310 4.42 22.71 4.46
CA LEU A 310 4.82 24.07 4.87
C LEU A 310 5.65 24.76 3.79
N ILE A 311 6.51 23.99 3.12
CA ILE A 311 7.39 24.49 2.08
C ILE A 311 7.71 23.37 1.10
N ASN A 312 7.79 23.68 -0.18
CA ASN A 312 8.30 22.80 -1.22
C ASN A 312 9.26 23.60 -2.13
N LYS A 313 10.55 23.25 -2.10
CA LYS A 313 11.62 23.89 -2.89
C LYS A 313 12.06 23.06 -4.09
N ILE A 314 11.43 21.90 -4.32
CA ILE A 314 11.75 21.05 -5.46
C ILE A 314 11.14 21.71 -6.71
N LYS A 315 11.96 21.89 -7.74
CA LYS A 315 11.54 22.34 -9.06
C LYS A 315 11.94 21.30 -10.08
N GLU A 316 11.00 20.84 -10.90
CA GLU A 316 11.24 19.81 -11.93
C GLU A 316 11.98 18.57 -11.40
N GLY A 317 11.62 18.14 -10.19
CA GLY A 317 12.25 16.99 -9.52
C GLY A 317 13.70 17.21 -9.08
N ARG A 318 14.15 18.46 -8.95
CA ARG A 318 15.51 18.81 -8.53
C ARG A 318 15.55 19.71 -7.32
N CYS A 319 16.57 19.50 -6.50
CA CYS A 319 17.03 20.46 -5.51
C CYS A 319 17.57 21.73 -6.19
N PRO A 320 17.52 22.92 -5.56
CA PRO A 320 18.23 24.11 -6.02
C PRO A 320 19.74 23.93 -6.26
N CYS A 321 20.39 22.91 -5.69
CA CYS A 321 21.79 22.57 -5.98
C CYS A 321 21.98 21.70 -7.24
N GLY A 322 20.92 21.41 -7.99
CA GLY A 322 20.93 20.60 -9.21
C GLY A 322 20.73 19.08 -9.00
N LYS A 323 20.87 18.58 -7.76
CA LYS A 323 20.66 17.15 -7.44
C LYS A 323 19.21 16.74 -7.78
N LYS A 324 19.08 15.74 -8.65
CA LYS A 324 17.80 15.07 -8.91
C LYS A 324 17.35 14.34 -7.65
N ILE A 325 16.09 14.51 -7.28
CA ILE A 325 15.43 13.85 -6.17
C ILE A 325 14.53 12.78 -6.76
N ASN A 326 14.62 11.56 -6.25
CA ASN A 326 13.75 10.46 -6.68
C ASN A 326 12.30 10.79 -6.32
N GLY A 327 11.36 10.66 -7.25
CA GLY A 327 9.96 11.01 -7.03
C GLY A 327 9.28 11.68 -8.21
N ILE A 328 7.97 11.86 -8.08
CA ILE A 328 7.09 12.59 -8.99
C ILE A 328 6.62 13.84 -8.26
N PHE A 329 7.07 15.00 -8.73
CA PHE A 329 6.78 16.28 -8.11
C PHE A 329 5.96 17.14 -9.06
N THR A 330 5.03 17.93 -8.53
CA THR A 330 4.36 18.96 -9.31
C THR A 330 5.39 20.01 -9.74
N SER A 331 5.35 20.39 -11.02
CA SER A 331 6.07 21.54 -11.56
C SER A 331 5.71 22.84 -10.85
#